data_AF-A0A7C3TW69-F1
#
_entry.id   AF-A0A7C3TW69-F1
#
_cell.length_a   1.000
_cell.length_b   1.000
_cell.length_c   1.000
_cell.angle_alpha   90.00
_cell.angle_beta   90.00
_cell.angle_gamma   90.00
#
_symmetry.space_group_name_H-M   'P 1'
#
loop_
_entity.id
_entity.type
_entity.pdbx_description
1 polymer ?
#
loop_
_entity_poly.entity_id
_entity_poly.type
_entity_poly.pdbx_seq_one_letter_code
_entity_poly.pdbx_strand_id
1 'polypeptide(L)'
;MNILRIAFFGLALLWSKALLGVPLPPIGPVDVEGRIEKAVWVPEERLKGRPGLSGSLGRDRTIPAHFLITLADYQGVEPPTARALTRCLTNRPVGGSDPKEKPPFLLLKIHHEDRRLLKAGMRVRIKGYTIRGDEGGTWTSYQVLEILRP
;
A
#
# COMPACT_ATOMS: atom_id res chain seq x y z
N MET A 1 64.95 -3.66 27.82
CA MET A 1 64.88 -2.74 26.68
C MET A 1 63.53 -2.93 26.01
N ASN A 2 62.67 -1.91 26.12
CA ASN A 2 61.35 -1.74 25.50
C ASN A 2 61.39 -2.15 24.00
N ILE A 3 60.33 -2.55 23.29
CA ILE A 3 59.08 -1.83 23.03
C ILE A 3 58.03 -2.81 22.45
N LEU A 4 56.83 -2.74 23.06
CA LEU A 4 55.47 -2.92 22.52
C LEU A 4 55.30 -2.96 20.98
N ARG A 5 54.53 -3.91 20.44
CA ARG A 5 53.66 -3.65 19.28
C ARG A 5 52.46 -4.61 19.21
N ILE A 6 51.34 -4.07 19.66
CA ILE A 6 49.98 -4.57 19.49
C ILE A 6 49.62 -4.47 18.01
N ALA A 7 49.05 -5.54 17.44
CA ALA A 7 48.30 -5.46 16.18
C ALA A 7 47.03 -6.30 16.32
N PHE A 8 46.02 -5.71 16.96
CA PHE A 8 44.64 -6.15 16.92
C PHE A 8 44.11 -5.89 15.50
N PHE A 9 44.18 -6.88 14.60
CA PHE A 9 43.43 -6.84 13.34
C PHE A 9 42.02 -7.37 13.61
N GLY A 10 41.20 -6.52 14.23
CA GLY A 10 39.76 -6.72 14.31
C GLY A 10 39.15 -6.48 12.94
N LEU A 11 39.12 -7.51 12.09
CA LEU A 11 38.31 -7.50 10.87
C LEU A 11 36.85 -7.77 11.28
N ALA A 12 36.20 -6.75 11.84
CA ALA A 12 34.76 -6.72 11.96
C ALA A 12 34.20 -6.62 10.54
N LEU A 13 33.93 -7.78 9.93
CA LEU A 13 33.09 -7.87 8.74
C LEU A 13 31.75 -7.25 9.11
N LEU A 14 31.58 -6.01 8.67
CA LEU A 14 30.32 -5.29 8.59
C LEU A 14 29.31 -6.20 7.90
N TRP A 15 28.49 -6.86 8.69
CA TRP A 15 27.18 -7.37 8.29
C TRP A 15 26.33 -6.17 7.86
N SER A 16 26.59 -5.71 6.65
CA SER A 16 25.65 -4.90 5.90
C SER A 16 24.47 -5.82 5.64
N LYS A 17 23.48 -5.84 6.54
CA LYS A 17 22.16 -6.32 6.18
C LYS A 17 21.68 -5.38 5.09
N ALA A 18 21.96 -5.73 3.84
CA ALA A 18 21.23 -5.21 2.72
C ALA A 18 19.75 -5.42 3.09
N LEU A 19 19.04 -4.33 3.33
CA LEU A 19 17.59 -4.29 3.24
C LEU A 19 17.30 -4.63 1.78
N LEU A 20 17.35 -5.92 1.46
CA LEU A 20 16.80 -6.44 0.23
C LEU A 20 15.36 -6.01 0.28
N GLY A 21 14.97 -5.28 -0.75
CA GLY A 21 13.60 -4.95 -0.99
C GLY A 21 12.75 -6.22 -0.99
N VAL A 22 12.06 -6.49 0.12
CA VAL A 22 11.18 -7.64 0.22
C VAL A 22 9.83 -7.19 -0.31
N PRO A 23 9.31 -7.82 -1.39
CA PRO A 23 8.00 -7.49 -1.91
C PRO A 23 6.95 -7.62 -0.81
N LEU A 24 6.02 -6.65 -0.78
CA LEU A 24 4.89 -6.70 0.14
C LEU A 24 4.11 -8.00 -0.13
N PRO A 25 3.89 -8.86 0.89
CA PRO A 25 3.10 -10.06 0.71
C PRO A 25 1.71 -9.65 0.18
N PRO A 26 1.20 -10.35 -0.84
CA PRO A 26 -0.06 -9.97 -1.46
C PRO A 26 -1.19 -10.02 -0.42
N ILE A 27 -2.06 -9.00 -0.42
CA ILE A 27 -3.26 -8.96 0.41
C ILE A 27 -4.47 -9.22 -0.48
N GLY A 28 -5.35 -10.14 -0.06
CA GLY A 28 -6.54 -10.54 -0.80
C GLY A 28 -6.33 -11.81 -1.65
N PRO A 29 -7.31 -12.18 -2.50
CA PRO A 29 -8.51 -11.41 -2.85
C PRO A 29 -9.49 -11.25 -1.68
N VAL A 30 -10.16 -10.10 -1.61
CA VAL A 30 -11.27 -9.86 -0.68
C VAL A 30 -12.45 -9.21 -1.39
N ASP A 31 -13.64 -9.53 -0.91
CA ASP A 31 -14.87 -8.85 -1.31
C ASP A 31 -15.27 -7.88 -0.20
N VAL A 32 -15.49 -6.63 -0.57
CA VAL A 32 -15.84 -5.57 0.39
C VAL A 32 -17.02 -4.78 -0.10
N GLU A 33 -17.95 -4.52 0.81
CA GLU A 33 -19.05 -3.58 0.61
C GLU A 33 -18.93 -2.46 1.64
N GLY A 34 -19.27 -1.24 1.27
CA GLY A 34 -19.30 -0.13 2.23
C GLY A 34 -19.87 1.16 1.63
N ARG A 35 -20.03 2.16 2.48
CA ARG A 35 -20.43 3.51 2.09
C ARG A 35 -19.18 4.36 1.85
N ILE A 36 -19.10 5.02 0.70
CA ILE A 36 -18.03 5.97 0.41
C ILE A 36 -18.25 7.22 1.27
N GLU A 37 -17.42 7.42 2.26
CA GLU A 37 -17.39 8.65 3.07
C GLU A 37 -16.60 9.75 2.34
N LYS A 38 -15.46 9.39 1.75
CA LYS A 38 -14.61 10.29 0.97
C LYS A 38 -14.19 9.62 -0.33
N ALA A 39 -14.17 10.40 -1.42
CA ALA A 39 -13.59 10.01 -2.69
C ALA A 39 -12.74 11.15 -3.24
N VAL A 40 -11.48 10.85 -3.57
CA VAL A 40 -10.57 11.79 -4.23
C VAL A 40 -10.10 11.14 -5.51
N TRP A 41 -10.39 11.76 -6.64
CA TRP A 41 -9.83 11.34 -7.93
C TRP A 41 -8.46 11.98 -8.13
N VAL A 42 -7.49 11.18 -8.51
CA VAL A 42 -6.11 11.56 -8.79
C VAL A 42 -5.84 11.28 -10.27
N PRO A 43 -5.40 12.27 -11.05
CA PRO A 43 -5.08 12.07 -12.47
C PRO A 43 -3.89 11.13 -12.63
N GLU A 44 -3.74 10.58 -13.83
CA GLU A 44 -2.53 9.85 -14.20
C GLU A 44 -1.28 10.74 -14.02
N GLU A 45 -0.21 10.15 -13.49
CA GLU A 45 1.08 10.82 -13.30
C GLU A 45 2.23 9.98 -13.84
N ARG A 46 3.15 10.62 -14.56
CA ARG A 46 4.41 10.00 -15.00
C ARG A 46 5.55 10.40 -14.07
N LEU A 47 6.15 9.41 -13.43
CA LEU A 47 7.27 9.59 -12.51
C LEU A 47 8.57 9.11 -13.16
N LYS A 48 9.63 9.92 -13.03
CA LYS A 48 10.97 9.50 -13.45
C LYS A 48 11.57 8.51 -12.45
N GLY A 49 12.24 7.51 -12.97
CA GLY A 49 13.04 6.58 -12.18
C GLY A 49 14.22 7.28 -11.53
N ARG A 50 14.69 6.71 -10.42
CA ARG A 50 15.90 7.15 -9.72
C ARG A 50 17.01 6.13 -9.97
N PRO A 51 17.98 6.43 -10.85
CA PRO A 51 19.10 5.53 -11.12
C PRO A 51 19.78 5.07 -9.84
N GLY A 52 20.12 3.79 -9.76
CA GLY A 52 20.75 3.18 -8.57
C GLY A 52 19.78 2.66 -7.51
N LEU A 53 18.47 2.89 -7.64
CA LEU A 53 17.45 2.27 -6.78
C LEU A 53 16.90 0.98 -7.40
N SER A 54 16.51 0.03 -6.56
CA SER A 54 15.93 -1.26 -6.98
C SER A 54 14.44 -1.14 -7.32
N GLY A 55 13.90 -2.23 -7.88
CA GLY A 55 12.47 -2.41 -8.09
C GLY A 55 11.86 -1.38 -9.03
N SER A 56 10.59 -1.07 -8.80
CA SER A 56 9.85 -0.08 -9.60
C SER A 56 10.34 1.36 -9.41
N LEU A 57 11.20 1.64 -8.43
CA LEU A 57 11.74 2.97 -8.16
C LEU A 57 12.94 3.33 -9.05
N GLY A 58 13.66 2.32 -9.56
CA GLY A 58 14.80 2.50 -10.46
C GLY A 58 14.43 2.83 -11.91
N ARG A 59 13.15 2.72 -12.28
CA ARG A 59 12.65 2.89 -13.65
C ARG A 59 11.60 3.99 -13.72
N ASP A 60 11.51 4.64 -14.87
CA ASP A 60 10.38 5.49 -15.19
C ASP A 60 9.08 4.67 -15.11
N ARG A 61 8.01 5.29 -14.60
CA ARG A 61 6.72 4.62 -14.44
C ARG A 61 5.57 5.58 -14.60
N THR A 62 4.44 5.02 -15.00
CA THR A 62 3.15 5.72 -15.01
C THR A 62 2.32 5.18 -13.86
N ILE A 63 1.78 6.08 -13.04
CA ILE A 63 0.74 5.78 -12.07
C ILE A 63 -0.58 6.11 -12.74
N PRO A 64 -1.41 5.12 -13.13
CA PRO A 64 -2.66 5.38 -13.82
C PRO A 64 -3.64 6.14 -12.93
N ALA A 65 -4.61 6.81 -13.57
CA ALA A 65 -5.65 7.55 -12.88
C ALA A 65 -6.40 6.63 -11.90
N HIS A 66 -6.71 7.16 -10.72
CA HIS A 66 -7.33 6.38 -9.67
C HIS A 66 -8.10 7.22 -8.67
N PHE A 67 -9.05 6.59 -7.99
CA PHE A 67 -9.65 7.11 -6.78
C PHE A 67 -8.90 6.60 -5.55
N LEU A 68 -8.74 7.48 -4.57
CA LEU A 68 -8.57 7.10 -3.17
C LEU A 68 -9.93 7.25 -2.48
N ILE A 69 -10.51 6.13 -2.05
CA ILE A 69 -11.81 6.11 -1.38
C ILE A 69 -11.68 5.66 0.08
N THR A 70 -12.39 6.33 0.96
CA THR A 70 -12.58 5.94 2.35
C THR A 70 -13.97 5.33 2.49
N LEU A 71 -14.03 4.04 2.85
CA LEU A 71 -15.27 3.35 3.14
C LEU A 71 -15.56 3.38 4.64
N ALA A 72 -16.76 3.84 5.00
CA ALA A 72 -17.37 3.66 6.31
C ALA A 72 -18.40 2.52 6.27
N ASP A 73 -18.80 2.04 7.45
CA ASP A 73 -19.80 0.97 7.61
C ASP A 73 -19.55 -0.26 6.74
N TYR A 74 -18.27 -0.59 6.54
CA TYR A 74 -17.87 -1.59 5.56
C TYR A 74 -18.00 -3.02 6.11
N GLN A 75 -18.17 -4.01 5.24
CA GLN A 75 -18.31 -5.43 5.58
C GLN A 75 -17.63 -6.33 4.53
N GLY A 76 -17.50 -7.63 4.83
CA GLY A 76 -16.88 -8.63 3.93
C GLY A 76 -15.37 -8.81 4.10
N VAL A 77 -14.73 -8.02 4.98
CA VAL A 77 -13.29 -8.16 5.26
C VAL A 77 -13.02 -8.23 6.76
N GLU A 78 -12.17 -9.19 7.14
CA GLU A 78 -11.76 -9.42 8.52
C GLU A 78 -10.90 -8.28 9.08
N PRO A 79 -10.98 -7.97 10.40
CA PRO A 79 -10.23 -6.87 11.00
C PRO A 79 -8.73 -6.85 10.69
N PRO A 80 -7.97 -7.97 10.77
CA PRO A 80 -6.55 -7.97 10.43
C PRO A 80 -6.27 -7.58 8.98
N THR A 81 -7.09 -8.09 8.06
CA THR A 81 -6.97 -7.80 6.63
C THR A 81 -7.33 -6.36 6.32
N ALA A 82 -8.39 -5.82 6.93
CA ALA A 82 -8.78 -4.42 6.80
C ALA A 82 -7.66 -3.46 7.25
N ARG A 83 -7.00 -3.77 8.38
CA ARG A 83 -5.85 -3.00 8.87
C ARG A 83 -4.68 -3.05 7.89
N ALA A 84 -4.36 -4.24 7.37
CA ALA A 84 -3.29 -4.39 6.39
C ALA A 84 -3.55 -3.58 5.11
N LEU A 85 -4.78 -3.63 4.57
CA LEU A 85 -5.20 -2.87 3.39
C LEU A 85 -5.05 -1.36 3.60
N THR A 86 -5.61 -0.83 4.69
CA THR A 86 -5.51 0.60 5.01
C THR A 86 -4.05 1.02 5.25
N ARG A 87 -3.25 0.17 5.91
CA ARG A 87 -1.83 0.47 6.18
C ARG A 87 -1.01 0.56 4.90
N CYS A 88 -1.20 -0.34 3.94
CA CYS A 88 -0.47 -0.33 2.66
C CYS A 88 -0.73 0.92 1.81
N LEU A 89 -1.83 1.64 2.07
CA LEU A 89 -2.24 2.82 1.31
C LEU A 89 -2.13 4.12 2.11
N THR A 90 -1.83 4.04 3.40
CA THR A 90 -1.56 5.22 4.23
C THR A 90 -0.05 5.43 4.32
N ASN A 91 0.40 6.67 4.18
CA ASN A 91 1.79 7.05 4.45
C ASN A 91 2.12 7.04 5.96
N ARG A 92 1.50 6.15 6.75
CA ARG A 92 1.74 6.05 8.18
C ARG A 92 2.88 5.06 8.46
N PRO A 93 3.81 5.40 9.36
CA PRO A 93 4.90 4.50 9.74
C PRO A 93 4.33 3.18 10.29
N VAL A 94 4.95 2.07 9.90
CA VAL A 94 4.72 0.75 10.50
C VAL A 94 5.36 0.79 11.90
N GLY A 95 4.54 0.81 12.97
CA GLY A 95 5.11 0.83 14.34
C GLY A 95 4.17 1.16 15.50
N GLY A 96 2.85 1.25 15.29
CA GLY A 96 1.88 1.34 16.39
C GLY A 96 1.36 -0.05 16.78
N SER A 97 0.97 -0.24 18.05
CA SER A 97 0.12 -1.36 18.43
C SER A 97 -1.19 -1.24 17.66
N ASP A 98 -1.40 -2.11 16.66
CA ASP A 98 -2.64 -2.17 15.91
C ASP A 98 -3.79 -2.40 16.90
N PRO A 99 -4.84 -1.55 16.93
CA PRO A 99 -6.04 -1.84 17.69
C PRO A 99 -6.54 -3.23 17.30
N LYS A 100 -6.87 -4.09 18.29
CA LYS A 100 -7.42 -5.42 18.01
C LYS A 100 -8.72 -5.34 17.21
N GLU A 101 -9.43 -4.23 17.35
CA GLU A 101 -10.72 -3.94 16.73
C GLU A 101 -10.62 -3.64 15.22
N LYS A 102 -11.76 -3.79 14.56
CA LYS A 102 -11.94 -3.44 13.15
C LYS A 102 -11.72 -1.93 12.97
N PRO A 103 -10.90 -1.49 12.00
CA PRO A 103 -10.70 -0.06 11.81
C PRO A 103 -12.03 0.61 11.45
N PRO A 104 -12.28 1.86 11.91
CA PRO A 104 -13.55 2.54 11.65
C PRO A 104 -13.76 2.86 10.17
N PHE A 105 -12.69 2.82 9.38
CA PHE A 105 -12.71 3.03 7.94
C PHE A 105 -11.76 2.08 7.20
N LEU A 106 -12.03 1.88 5.92
CA LEU A 106 -11.16 1.18 4.99
C LEU A 106 -10.74 2.12 3.86
N LEU A 107 -9.43 2.29 3.66
CA LEU A 107 -8.89 3.04 2.53
C LEU A 107 -8.63 2.10 1.35
N LEU A 108 -9.15 2.41 0.17
CA LEU A 108 -8.94 1.64 -1.06
C LEU A 108 -8.48 2.54 -2.20
N LYS A 109 -7.65 1.98 -3.08
CA LYS A 109 -7.19 2.62 -4.32
C LYS A 109 -7.84 1.93 -5.51
N ILE A 110 -8.71 2.65 -6.23
CA ILE A 110 -9.52 2.11 -7.32
C ILE A 110 -9.10 2.77 -8.64
N HIS A 111 -8.46 2.00 -9.51
CA HIS A 111 -8.05 2.49 -10.83
C HIS A 111 -9.25 2.70 -11.75
N HIS A 112 -9.44 3.94 -12.22
CA HIS A 112 -10.51 4.28 -13.16
C HIS A 112 -10.29 5.66 -13.80
N GLU A 113 -10.53 5.77 -15.11
CA GLU A 113 -10.34 7.01 -15.88
C GLU A 113 -11.48 8.03 -15.68
N ASP A 114 -12.72 7.57 -15.53
CA ASP A 114 -13.85 8.47 -15.28
C ASP A 114 -13.82 9.06 -13.86
N ARG A 115 -13.37 10.32 -13.77
CA ARG A 115 -13.35 11.12 -12.53
C ARG A 115 -14.71 11.34 -11.85
N ARG A 116 -15.82 11.05 -12.53
CA ARG A 116 -17.19 11.24 -12.01
C ARG A 116 -17.81 9.95 -11.49
N LEU A 117 -17.13 8.80 -11.66
CA LEU A 117 -17.66 7.48 -11.33
C LEU A 117 -18.02 7.34 -9.85
N LEU A 118 -17.10 7.71 -8.95
CA LEU A 118 -17.25 7.53 -7.51
C LEU A 118 -17.39 8.88 -6.80
N LYS A 119 -18.35 8.96 -5.88
CA LYS A 119 -18.63 10.15 -5.08
C LYS A 119 -18.95 9.76 -3.64
N ALA A 120 -18.69 10.69 -2.72
CA ALA A 120 -19.13 10.57 -1.34
C ALA A 120 -20.66 10.33 -1.28
N GLY A 121 -21.09 9.49 -0.34
CA GLY A 121 -22.48 9.09 -0.16
C GLY A 121 -22.89 7.82 -0.92
N MET A 122 -22.16 7.42 -1.96
CA MET A 122 -22.47 6.18 -2.70
C MET A 122 -22.20 4.95 -1.84
N ARG A 123 -22.99 3.89 -2.05
CA ARG A 123 -22.70 2.56 -1.51
C ARG A 123 -22.13 1.70 -2.63
N VAL A 124 -21.04 1.01 -2.37
CA VAL A 124 -20.33 0.21 -3.39
C VAL A 124 -20.02 -1.18 -2.88
N ARG A 125 -19.96 -2.13 -3.82
CA ARG A 125 -19.40 -3.46 -3.60
C ARG A 125 -18.25 -3.68 -4.55
N ILE A 126 -17.10 -4.08 -4.02
CA ILE A 126 -15.86 -4.33 -4.75
C ILE A 126 -15.52 -5.80 -4.53
N LYS A 127 -15.40 -6.56 -5.61
CA LYS A 127 -15.10 -8.00 -5.55
C LYS A 127 -13.69 -8.30 -6.03
N GLY A 128 -13.06 -9.29 -5.41
CA GLY A 128 -11.73 -9.76 -5.76
C GLY A 128 -10.66 -8.68 -5.62
N TYR A 129 -10.79 -7.78 -4.64
CA TYR A 129 -9.82 -6.71 -4.42
C TYR A 129 -8.51 -7.27 -3.89
N THR A 130 -7.39 -6.89 -4.50
CA THR A 130 -6.05 -7.30 -4.11
C THR A 130 -5.09 -6.14 -4.05
N ILE A 131 -4.14 -6.20 -3.10
CA ILE A 131 -2.98 -5.31 -3.04
C ILE A 131 -1.70 -6.13 -3.21
N ARG A 132 -0.79 -5.62 -4.03
CA ARG A 132 0.61 -6.09 -4.17
C ARG A 132 1.53 -4.87 -4.07
N GLY A 133 2.81 -5.08 -3.80
CA GLY A 133 3.74 -3.95 -3.75
C GLY A 133 5.20 -4.37 -3.65
N ASP A 134 6.06 -3.41 -3.90
CA ASP A 134 7.50 -3.45 -3.66
C ASP A 134 7.94 -2.12 -3.03
N GLU A 135 9.24 -1.91 -2.94
CA GLU A 135 9.87 -0.71 -2.34
C GLU A 135 9.50 0.56 -3.09
N GLY A 136 9.17 0.43 -4.38
CA GLY A 136 8.87 1.54 -5.26
C GLY A 136 7.38 1.85 -5.36
N GLY A 137 6.48 0.98 -4.90
CA GLY A 137 5.06 1.31 -4.82
C GLY A 137 4.10 0.16 -4.56
N THR A 138 2.82 0.54 -4.46
CA THR A 138 1.69 -0.36 -4.23
C THR A 138 0.79 -0.40 -5.45
N TRP A 139 0.47 -1.61 -5.92
CA TRP A 139 -0.47 -1.90 -7.00
C TRP A 139 -1.74 -2.52 -6.45
N THR A 140 -2.87 -2.09 -6.99
CA THR A 140 -4.19 -2.60 -6.60
C THR A 140 -4.93 -3.08 -7.84
N SER A 141 -5.76 -4.09 -7.66
CA SER A 141 -6.68 -4.58 -8.69
C SER A 141 -7.97 -5.08 -8.05
N TYR A 142 -9.03 -5.10 -8.83
CA TYR A 142 -10.32 -5.66 -8.45
C TYR A 142 -10.94 -6.33 -9.68
N GLN A 143 -11.86 -7.26 -9.46
CA GLN A 143 -12.56 -7.96 -10.54
C GLN A 143 -13.83 -7.20 -10.94
N VAL A 144 -14.61 -6.74 -9.96
CA VAL A 144 -15.89 -6.08 -10.18
C VAL A 144 -16.04 -4.91 -9.22
N LEU A 145 -16.56 -3.79 -9.74
CA LEU A 145 -17.03 -2.64 -8.98
C LEU A 145 -18.51 -2.42 -9.26
N GLU A 146 -19.35 -2.64 -8.26
CA GLU A 146 -20.79 -2.43 -8.32
C GLU A 146 -21.15 -1.16 -7.54
N ILE A 147 -21.82 -0.21 -8.20
CA ILE A 147 -22.46 0.92 -7.51
C ILE A 147 -23.84 0.45 -7.07
N LEU A 148 -24.02 0.26 -5.77
CA LEU A 148 -25.28 -0.16 -5.19
C LEU A 148 -26.22 1.05 -5.18
N ARG A 149 -27.38 0.92 -5.81
CA ARG A 149 -28.41 1.96 -5.72
C ARG A 149 -28.88 2.08 -4.27
N PRO A 150 -29.21 3.29 -3.81
CA PRO A 150 -29.83 3.50 -2.50
C PRO A 150 -31.15 2.73 -2.38
#